data_AF-A0A089MEA0-F1
#
_entry.id   AF-A0A089MEA0-F1
#
_cell.length_a   1.000
_cell.length_b   1.000
_cell.length_c   1.000
_cell.angle_alpha   90.00
_cell.angle_beta   90.00
_cell.angle_gamma   90.00
#
_symmetry.space_group_name_H-M   'P 1'
#
loop_
_entity.id
_entity.type
_entity.pdbx_description
1 polymer ?
#
loop_
_entity_poly.entity_id
_entity_poly.type
_entity_poly.pdbx_seq_one_letter_code
_entity_poly.pdbx_strand_id
1 'polypeptide(L)'
;MKTKLSLLVFLIILLYTSASVSIPKQPAIDAYEVEELKNWGVEKIGAPLLWSKGIKGKGINIAIMDSGIDYNHPEFSKNIHTGYNAIQPNELPIDDYGHGTLMTGIIAAQHNSIGFQGIAPEAEIYPVKVLDRLGRGSLEDINRGIDWCIRHNIDIINMSFSIPEDKELLHKSIQKATNNGIIVVAAVTNSYGGAVGYPASYEGVISVTSVDRKLDSGETASIGKIDFSAPGEDIISTSKNGKFEYVSGTSISAPYVTGLIALLMQQYHLPSNNIVKTLKKYAEDLGVDGKDDIYGWGFLTTTENGG
;
A
#
# COMPACT_ATOMS: atom_id res chain seq x y z
N MET A 1 2.21 -34.21 -40.49
CA MET A 1 2.81 -33.64 -39.27
C MET A 1 2.30 -32.21 -39.11
N LYS A 2 1.44 -31.96 -38.11
CA LYS A 2 0.91 -30.63 -37.78
C LYS A 2 1.70 -30.09 -36.59
N THR A 3 2.53 -29.08 -36.79
CA THR A 3 3.09 -28.26 -35.71
C THR A 3 2.25 -26.98 -35.65
N LYS A 4 1.27 -26.95 -34.74
CA LYS A 4 0.62 -25.69 -34.33
C LYS A 4 1.63 -24.94 -33.48
N LEU A 5 2.24 -23.91 -34.05
CA LEU A 5 2.99 -22.90 -33.30
C LEU A 5 1.95 -22.12 -32.49
N SER A 6 1.84 -22.43 -31.19
CA SER A 6 1.03 -21.66 -30.25
C SER A 6 1.77 -20.35 -29.98
N LEU A 7 1.34 -19.28 -30.64
CA LEU A 7 1.79 -17.92 -30.32
C LEU A 7 1.18 -17.55 -28.96
N LEU A 8 1.97 -17.66 -27.89
CA LEU A 8 1.57 -17.19 -26.57
C LEU A 8 1.60 -15.65 -26.62
N VAL A 9 0.45 -15.03 -26.84
CA VAL A 9 0.30 -13.58 -26.75
C VAL A 9 0.27 -13.23 -25.27
N PHE A 10 1.42 -12.84 -24.71
CA PHE A 10 1.43 -12.15 -23.42
C PHE A 10 0.77 -10.79 -23.63
N LEU A 11 -0.47 -10.65 -23.16
CA LEU A 11 -1.15 -9.36 -23.14
C LEU A 11 -0.45 -8.50 -22.07
N ILE A 12 0.52 -7.68 -22.48
CA ILE A 12 1.13 -6.68 -21.62
C ILE A 12 0.05 -5.63 -21.35
N ILE A 13 -0.60 -5.72 -20.20
CA ILE A 13 -1.48 -4.68 -19.71
C ILE A 13 -0.58 -3.58 -19.14
N LEU A 14 -0.72 -2.35 -19.63
CA LEU A 14 -0.15 -1.20 -18.93
C LEU A 14 -0.89 -1.07 -17.60
N LEU A 15 -0.27 -1.59 -16.53
CA LEU A 15 -0.58 -1.16 -15.18
C LEU A 15 -0.21 0.32 -15.11
N TYR A 16 -1.20 1.17 -14.87
CA TYR A 16 -0.91 2.55 -14.53
C TYR A 16 -0.53 2.54 -13.06
N THR A 17 0.75 2.72 -12.75
CA THR A 17 1.06 3.35 -11.48
C THR A 17 0.41 4.73 -11.55
N SER A 18 -0.53 5.03 -10.66
CA SER A 18 -1.20 6.34 -10.61
C SER A 18 -0.24 7.46 -10.23
N ALA A 19 1.03 7.13 -10.02
CA ALA A 19 2.13 8.04 -10.24
C ALA A 19 2.15 8.46 -11.72
N SER A 20 1.43 9.55 -12.05
CA SER A 20 2.14 10.63 -12.74
C SER A 20 3.51 10.67 -12.09
N VAL A 21 4.54 10.21 -12.83
CA VAL A 21 5.94 10.03 -12.42
C VAL A 21 6.14 10.73 -11.10
N SER A 22 6.38 10.01 -10.01
CA SER A 22 6.67 10.65 -8.71
C SER A 22 7.82 11.63 -8.95
N ILE A 23 7.49 12.88 -9.25
CA ILE A 23 8.46 13.91 -9.58
C ILE A 23 8.98 14.25 -8.21
N PRO A 24 10.25 13.94 -7.90
CA PRO A 24 10.82 14.37 -6.64
C PRO A 24 10.67 15.89 -6.59
N LYS A 25 9.77 16.39 -5.72
CA LYS A 25 9.56 17.83 -5.52
C LYS A 25 10.82 18.49 -4.96
N GLN A 26 11.70 17.68 -4.37
CA GLN A 26 12.99 18.04 -3.78
C GLN A 26 14.03 16.98 -4.13
N PRO A 27 15.33 17.33 -4.21
CA PRO A 27 16.38 16.34 -4.39
C PRO A 27 16.32 15.25 -3.30
N ALA A 28 16.60 14.02 -3.70
CA ALA A 28 16.69 12.90 -2.78
C ALA A 28 17.74 13.18 -1.70
N ILE A 29 17.39 12.85 -0.47
CA ILE A 29 18.19 13.10 0.73
C ILE A 29 18.95 11.81 1.07
N ASP A 30 20.26 11.90 1.28
CA ASP A 30 21.05 10.73 1.68
C ASP A 30 20.76 10.37 3.15
N ALA A 31 20.52 9.09 3.43
CA ALA A 31 20.15 8.66 4.77
C ALA A 31 21.26 8.85 5.81
N TYR A 32 22.51 8.98 5.38
CA TYR A 32 23.64 9.23 6.28
C TYR A 32 23.84 10.72 6.60
N GLU A 33 23.07 11.63 5.97
CA GLU A 33 23.27 13.08 6.06
C GLU A 33 22.17 13.83 6.83
N VAL A 34 21.16 13.14 7.35
CA VAL A 34 20.01 13.79 8.02
C VAL A 34 19.63 13.20 9.36
N GLU A 35 19.29 14.10 10.29
CA GLU A 35 18.54 13.79 11.51
C GLU A 35 17.06 13.45 11.19
N GLU A 36 16.30 13.08 12.22
CA GLU A 36 14.90 12.65 12.13
C GLU A 36 14.01 13.64 11.33
N LEU A 37 13.47 13.14 10.22
CA LEU A 37 12.55 13.80 9.30
C LEU A 37 11.11 13.65 9.78
N LYS A 38 10.32 14.71 9.65
CA LYS A 38 8.90 14.69 10.03
C LYS A 38 8.02 14.18 8.90
N ASN A 39 7.44 13.01 9.09
CA ASN A 39 6.36 12.51 8.25
C ASN A 39 5.00 12.97 8.82
N TRP A 40 4.33 13.90 8.12
CA TRP A 40 3.08 14.46 8.62
C TRP A 40 1.93 13.47 8.62
N GLY A 41 1.92 12.52 7.68
CA GLY A 41 0.87 11.52 7.59
C GLY A 41 0.89 10.60 8.80
N VAL A 42 2.09 10.25 9.28
CA VAL A 42 2.29 9.47 10.51
C VAL A 42 1.72 10.19 11.72
N GLU A 43 2.04 11.48 11.87
CA GLU A 43 1.53 12.32 12.95
C GLU A 43 0.01 12.51 12.88
N LYS A 44 -0.52 12.78 11.68
CA LYS A 44 -1.95 13.07 11.46
C LYS A 44 -2.82 11.84 11.67
N ILE A 45 -2.35 10.65 11.30
CA ILE A 45 -3.02 9.38 11.67
C ILE A 45 -2.96 9.16 13.18
N GLY A 46 -1.95 9.68 13.88
CA GLY A 46 -1.76 9.49 15.31
C GLY A 46 -1.10 8.16 15.65
N ALA A 47 -0.29 7.60 14.75
CA ALA A 47 0.44 6.35 15.01
C ALA A 47 1.32 6.41 16.29
N PRO A 48 1.99 7.53 16.63
CA PRO A 48 2.74 7.66 17.89
C PRO A 48 1.93 7.36 19.17
N LEU A 49 0.61 7.59 19.17
CA LEU A 49 -0.25 7.29 20.31
C LEU A 49 -0.31 5.79 20.60
N LEU A 50 -0.31 4.94 19.58
CA LEU A 50 -0.31 3.49 19.71
C LEU A 50 1.10 2.96 20.00
N TRP A 51 2.13 3.54 19.37
CA TRP A 51 3.52 3.17 19.65
C TRP A 51 3.90 3.35 21.12
N SER A 52 3.41 4.43 21.75
CA SER A 52 3.62 4.69 23.18
C SER A 52 3.06 3.61 24.10
N LYS A 53 2.11 2.81 23.59
CA LYS A 53 1.49 1.66 24.26
C LYS A 53 2.14 0.31 23.88
N GLY A 54 3.22 0.34 23.11
CA GLY A 54 3.89 -0.87 22.59
C GLY A 54 3.17 -1.53 21.41
N ILE A 55 2.19 -0.85 20.80
CA ILE A 55 1.47 -1.33 19.63
C ILE A 55 2.18 -0.75 18.40
N LYS A 56 2.91 -1.59 17.67
CA LYS A 56 3.80 -1.23 16.55
C LYS A 56 3.66 -2.16 15.33
N GLY A 57 2.63 -3.00 15.29
CA GLY A 57 2.33 -3.94 14.20
C GLY A 57 2.96 -5.32 14.36
N LYS A 58 3.59 -5.60 15.51
CA LYS A 58 4.35 -6.83 15.73
C LYS A 58 3.53 -8.10 15.50
N GLY A 59 4.09 -9.01 14.70
CA GLY A 59 3.50 -10.32 14.42
C GLY A 59 2.42 -10.32 13.34
N ILE A 60 2.19 -9.18 12.67
CA ILE A 60 1.27 -9.09 11.52
C ILE A 60 2.07 -9.21 10.23
N ASN A 61 1.69 -10.16 9.38
CA ASN A 61 2.36 -10.45 8.10
C ASN A 61 1.75 -9.59 6.98
N ILE A 62 2.58 -8.73 6.37
CA ILE A 62 2.14 -7.80 5.33
C ILE A 62 2.91 -8.09 4.04
N ALA A 63 2.20 -8.39 2.96
CA ALA A 63 2.78 -8.44 1.63
C ALA A 63 2.71 -7.07 0.95
N ILE A 64 3.87 -6.56 0.53
CA ILE A 64 3.97 -5.39 -0.33
C ILE A 64 3.99 -5.88 -1.77
N MET A 65 2.81 -6.00 -2.37
CA MET A 65 2.68 -6.44 -3.75
C MET A 65 2.97 -5.26 -4.67
N ASP A 66 4.22 -5.15 -5.14
CA ASP A 66 4.71 -3.95 -5.82
C ASP A 66 5.96 -4.26 -6.69
N SER A 67 6.91 -3.34 -6.80
CA SER A 67 8.13 -3.48 -7.61
C SER A 67 9.30 -4.17 -6.91
N GLY A 68 9.14 -4.63 -5.66
CA GLY A 68 10.20 -5.24 -4.86
C GLY A 68 10.67 -4.34 -3.72
N ILE A 69 11.86 -4.62 -3.18
CA ILE A 69 12.46 -3.80 -2.12
C ILE A 69 13.97 -3.59 -2.31
N ASP A 70 14.48 -2.43 -1.89
CA ASP A 70 15.90 -2.23 -1.58
C ASP A 70 16.23 -2.80 -0.20
N TYR A 71 16.65 -4.07 -0.14
CA TYR A 71 17.01 -4.76 1.10
C TYR A 71 18.16 -4.09 1.89
N ASN A 72 18.96 -3.24 1.26
CA ASN A 72 20.10 -2.59 1.90
C ASN A 72 19.76 -1.20 2.45
N HIS A 73 18.50 -0.77 2.34
CA HIS A 73 18.08 0.53 2.86
C HIS A 73 18.25 0.57 4.40
N PRO A 74 18.88 1.61 4.97
CA PRO A 74 19.22 1.64 6.41
C PRO A 74 17.99 1.73 7.33
N GLU A 75 16.84 2.17 6.82
CA GLU A 75 15.54 2.13 7.51
C GLU A 75 14.92 0.73 7.64
N PHE A 76 15.46 -0.27 6.97
CA PHE A 76 14.88 -1.60 6.95
C PHE A 76 15.65 -2.53 7.90
N SER A 77 14.91 -3.30 8.69
CA SER A 77 15.49 -4.16 9.72
C SER A 77 15.11 -5.63 9.52
N LYS A 78 15.35 -6.45 10.55
CA LYS A 78 15.11 -7.89 10.57
C LYS A 78 13.65 -8.31 10.34
N ASN A 79 12.70 -7.38 10.44
CA ASN A 79 11.29 -7.63 10.14
C ASN A 79 10.98 -7.57 8.64
N ILE A 80 11.96 -7.24 7.80
CA ILE A 80 11.87 -7.40 6.35
C ILE A 80 12.35 -8.81 5.98
N HIS A 81 11.43 -9.65 5.53
CA HIS A 81 11.69 -11.03 5.15
C HIS A 81 12.13 -11.18 3.70
N THR A 82 12.72 -12.33 3.39
CA THR A 82 12.82 -12.76 1.99
C THR A 82 11.41 -12.94 1.43
N GLY A 83 11.07 -12.13 0.44
CA GLY A 83 9.77 -12.18 -0.19
C GLY A 83 9.77 -13.04 -1.45
N TYR A 84 8.96 -12.65 -2.43
CA TYR A 84 8.77 -13.42 -3.66
C TYR A 84 8.83 -12.55 -4.90
N ASN A 85 9.66 -12.94 -5.86
CA ASN A 85 9.65 -12.34 -7.18
C ASN A 85 8.69 -13.11 -8.08
N ALA A 86 7.47 -12.62 -8.25
CA ALA A 86 6.51 -13.29 -9.10
C ALA A 86 6.98 -13.29 -10.55
N ILE A 87 7.59 -12.21 -11.04
CA ILE A 87 8.08 -12.08 -12.43
C ILE A 87 9.19 -13.10 -12.73
N GLN A 88 10.14 -13.27 -11.81
CA GLN A 88 11.24 -14.24 -11.90
C GLN A 88 11.34 -15.06 -10.60
N PRO A 89 10.58 -16.16 -10.46
CA PRO A 89 10.44 -16.91 -9.20
C PRO A 89 11.71 -17.46 -8.55
N ASN A 90 12.83 -17.50 -9.28
CA ASN A 90 14.12 -17.99 -8.79
C ASN A 90 15.06 -16.85 -8.34
N GLU A 91 14.61 -15.59 -8.41
CA GLU A 91 15.39 -14.42 -8.06
C GLU A 91 14.80 -13.71 -6.84
N LEU A 92 15.61 -12.90 -6.17
CA LEU A 92 15.13 -12.04 -5.09
C LEU A 92 14.22 -10.93 -5.65
N PRO A 93 13.22 -10.46 -4.88
CA PRO A 93 12.36 -9.35 -5.28
C PRO A 93 13.07 -8.00 -5.09
N ILE A 94 14.19 -7.80 -5.78
CA ILE A 94 14.96 -6.54 -5.72
C ILE A 94 14.18 -5.43 -6.42
N ASP A 95 14.13 -4.25 -5.80
CA ASP A 95 13.46 -3.09 -6.36
C ASP A 95 14.32 -2.39 -7.43
N ASP A 96 13.97 -2.59 -8.69
CA ASP A 96 14.58 -1.91 -9.83
C ASP A 96 13.76 -0.69 -10.31
N TYR A 97 12.55 -0.48 -9.77
CA TYR A 97 11.69 0.66 -10.08
C TYR A 97 11.77 1.75 -8.99
N GLY A 98 11.57 1.39 -7.72
CA GLY A 98 11.68 2.23 -6.52
C GLY A 98 10.38 2.36 -5.70
N HIS A 99 9.24 2.01 -6.30
CA HIS A 99 7.93 2.23 -5.70
C HIS A 99 7.63 1.30 -4.52
N GLY A 100 8.00 0.02 -4.62
CA GLY A 100 7.84 -0.92 -3.50
C GLY A 100 8.67 -0.54 -2.28
N THR A 101 9.87 0.00 -2.48
CA THR A 101 10.69 0.59 -1.42
C THR A 101 9.98 1.76 -0.74
N LEU A 102 9.41 2.70 -1.53
CA LEU A 102 8.63 3.83 -1.01
C LEU A 102 7.42 3.36 -0.17
N MET A 103 6.67 2.37 -0.65
CA MET A 103 5.51 1.84 0.09
C MET A 103 5.92 1.18 1.39
N THR A 104 7.04 0.44 1.36
CA THR A 104 7.59 -0.23 2.54
C THR A 104 8.02 0.77 3.60
N GLY A 105 8.65 1.89 3.23
CA GLY A 105 9.03 2.94 4.17
C GLY A 105 7.85 3.51 4.96
N ILE A 106 6.73 3.80 4.29
CA ILE A 106 5.52 4.35 4.95
C ILE A 106 4.99 3.39 6.01
N ILE A 107 5.07 2.08 5.77
CA ILE A 107 4.57 1.07 6.72
C ILE A 107 5.62 0.79 7.79
N ALA A 108 6.87 0.51 7.42
CA ALA A 108 7.80 -0.24 8.24
C ALA A 108 9.20 0.39 8.40
N ALA A 109 9.40 1.65 8.00
CA ALA A 109 10.62 2.38 8.35
C ALA A 109 10.81 2.39 9.88
N GLN A 110 12.05 2.27 10.34
CA GLN A 110 12.35 2.03 11.74
C GLN A 110 12.45 3.34 12.51
N HIS A 111 12.61 3.22 13.83
CA HIS A 111 13.09 4.33 14.64
C HIS A 111 14.53 4.06 15.04
N ASN A 112 15.46 4.55 14.21
CA ASN A 112 16.89 4.31 14.29
C ASN A 112 17.72 5.61 14.26
N SER A 113 17.11 6.73 14.67
CA SER A 113 17.71 8.08 14.75
C SER A 113 18.12 8.71 13.41
N ILE A 114 17.73 8.11 12.28
CA ILE A 114 17.79 8.71 10.95
C ILE A 114 16.37 8.68 10.37
N GLY A 115 16.13 9.43 9.30
CA GLY A 115 14.90 9.32 8.52
C GLY A 115 13.63 9.49 9.34
N PHE A 116 12.69 8.55 9.23
CA PHE A 116 11.38 8.66 9.88
C PHE A 116 10.84 7.27 10.24
N GLN A 117 9.94 7.20 11.22
CA GLN A 117 9.29 5.94 11.59
C GLN A 117 8.02 5.71 10.77
N GLY A 118 7.88 4.51 10.18
CA GLY A 118 6.68 4.07 9.47
C GLY A 118 5.54 3.72 10.43
N ILE A 119 4.31 3.60 9.93
CA ILE A 119 3.09 3.41 10.74
C ILE A 119 3.14 2.16 11.63
N ALA A 120 3.57 1.02 11.09
CA ALA A 120 3.66 -0.28 11.73
C ALA A 120 5.11 -0.81 11.66
N PRO A 121 6.05 -0.17 12.40
CA PRO A 121 7.49 -0.38 12.25
C PRO A 121 7.95 -1.78 12.67
N GLU A 122 7.14 -2.53 13.42
CA GLU A 122 7.45 -3.91 13.84
C GLU A 122 6.63 -4.96 13.08
N ALA A 123 5.86 -4.58 12.06
CA ALA A 123 5.16 -5.55 11.20
C ALA A 123 6.14 -6.41 10.39
N GLU A 124 5.76 -7.65 10.12
CA GLU A 124 6.56 -8.61 9.35
C GLU A 124 6.29 -8.38 7.85
N ILE A 125 7.26 -7.80 7.14
CA ILE A 125 7.08 -7.35 5.76
C ILE A 125 7.63 -8.38 4.77
N TYR A 126 6.83 -8.69 3.75
CA TYR A 126 7.17 -9.58 2.65
C TYR A 126 7.05 -8.85 1.31
N PRO A 127 8.16 -8.49 0.64
CA PRO A 127 8.09 -7.87 -0.68
C PRO A 127 7.64 -8.90 -1.73
N VAL A 128 6.55 -8.62 -2.44
CA VAL A 128 6.03 -9.48 -3.51
C VAL A 128 6.13 -8.73 -4.84
N LYS A 129 7.22 -8.95 -5.57
CA LYS A 129 7.51 -8.25 -6.81
C LYS A 129 6.62 -8.75 -7.95
N VAL A 130 5.67 -7.92 -8.35
CA VAL A 130 4.76 -8.12 -9.50
C VAL A 130 4.88 -7.02 -10.55
N LEU A 131 5.62 -5.94 -10.25
CA LEU A 131 5.92 -4.84 -11.16
C LEU A 131 7.40 -4.87 -11.58
N ASP A 132 7.65 -4.69 -12.87
CA ASP A 132 8.99 -4.63 -13.47
C ASP A 132 9.65 -3.26 -13.26
N ARG A 133 10.88 -3.09 -13.75
CA ARG A 133 11.65 -1.83 -13.66
C ARG A 133 10.97 -0.59 -14.23
N LEU A 134 9.90 -0.76 -15.01
CA LEU A 134 9.12 0.31 -15.62
C LEU A 134 7.75 0.47 -14.94
N GLY A 135 7.51 -0.21 -13.82
CA GLY A 135 6.23 -0.19 -13.10
C GLY A 135 5.13 -1.02 -13.77
N ARG A 136 5.47 -1.88 -14.73
CA ARG A 136 4.49 -2.69 -15.48
C ARG A 136 4.40 -4.08 -14.89
N GLY A 137 3.23 -4.69 -14.96
CA GLY A 137 3.02 -6.06 -14.48
C GLY A 137 1.99 -6.80 -15.31
N SER A 138 1.91 -8.11 -15.11
CA SER A 138 0.93 -8.99 -15.74
C SER A 138 -0.08 -9.50 -14.73
N LEU A 139 -1.29 -9.84 -15.19
CA LEU A 139 -2.31 -10.44 -14.31
C LEU A 139 -1.85 -11.81 -13.79
N GLU A 140 -1.05 -12.52 -14.57
CA GLU A 140 -0.47 -13.81 -14.22
C GLU A 140 0.51 -13.69 -13.06
N ASP A 141 1.35 -12.64 -13.05
CA ASP A 141 2.29 -12.38 -11.96
C ASP A 141 1.56 -11.93 -10.69
N ILE A 142 0.52 -11.09 -10.82
CA ILE A 142 -0.36 -10.71 -9.70
C ILE A 142 -1.03 -11.95 -9.09
N ASN A 143 -1.64 -12.80 -9.91
CA ASN A 143 -2.27 -14.05 -9.46
C ASN A 143 -1.25 -14.97 -8.78
N ARG A 144 -0.03 -15.11 -9.33
CA ARG A 144 1.05 -15.91 -8.72
C ARG A 144 1.50 -15.34 -7.38
N GLY A 145 1.58 -14.01 -7.27
CA GLY A 145 1.88 -13.30 -6.03
C GLY A 145 0.81 -13.52 -4.96
N ILE A 146 -0.47 -13.42 -5.31
CA ILE A 146 -1.60 -13.71 -4.40
C ILE A 146 -1.55 -15.16 -3.92
N ASP A 147 -1.31 -16.09 -4.84
CA ASP A 147 -1.16 -17.52 -4.51
C ASP A 147 0.01 -17.77 -3.55
N TRP A 148 1.11 -17.03 -3.70
CA TRP A 148 2.22 -17.07 -2.77
C TRP A 148 1.81 -16.52 -1.39
N CYS A 149 1.09 -15.40 -1.34
CA CYS A 149 0.62 -14.81 -0.08
C CYS A 149 -0.26 -15.77 0.72
N ILE A 150 -1.19 -16.46 0.04
CA ILE A 150 -2.07 -17.47 0.66
C ILE A 150 -1.23 -18.62 1.27
N ARG A 151 -0.24 -19.14 0.53
CA ARG A 151 0.60 -20.23 1.03
C ARG A 151 1.50 -19.84 2.20
N HIS A 152 1.76 -18.55 2.39
CA HIS A 152 2.65 -18.04 3.43
C HIS A 152 1.92 -17.36 4.59
N ASN A 153 0.59 -17.53 4.68
CA ASN A 153 -0.24 -16.98 5.75
C ASN A 153 -0.04 -15.46 5.93
N ILE A 154 -0.03 -14.73 4.80
CA ILE A 154 -0.05 -13.27 4.81
C ILE A 154 -1.40 -12.78 5.33
N ASP A 155 -1.39 -11.81 6.25
CA ASP A 155 -2.60 -11.23 6.82
C ASP A 155 -3.15 -10.09 5.95
N ILE A 156 -2.25 -9.26 5.40
CA ILE A 156 -2.60 -8.06 4.63
C ILE A 156 -1.79 -8.01 3.33
N ILE A 157 -2.46 -7.76 2.20
CA ILE A 157 -1.80 -7.42 0.93
C ILE A 157 -2.04 -5.93 0.65
N ASN A 158 -0.95 -5.18 0.52
CA ASN A 158 -0.97 -3.81 0.04
C ASN A 158 -0.75 -3.76 -1.47
N MET A 159 -1.70 -3.18 -2.21
CA MET A 159 -1.65 -2.99 -3.66
C MET A 159 -1.72 -1.50 -4.02
N SER A 160 -0.55 -0.89 -4.20
CA SER A 160 -0.44 0.56 -4.51
C SER A 160 -0.44 0.84 -6.02
N PHE A 161 -1.21 0.08 -6.80
CA PHE A 161 -1.34 0.21 -8.26
C PHE A 161 -2.78 -0.07 -8.71
N SER A 162 -3.11 0.26 -9.97
CA SER A 162 -4.44 -0.01 -10.52
C SER A 162 -4.45 -0.32 -12.02
N ILE A 163 -5.55 -0.91 -12.48
CA ILE A 163 -5.95 -1.01 -13.88
C ILE A 163 -7.31 -0.36 -14.11
N PRO A 164 -7.57 0.21 -15.29
CA PRO A 164 -8.83 0.90 -15.56
C PRO A 164 -10.03 -0.04 -15.72
N GLU A 165 -9.81 -1.29 -16.13
CA GLU A 165 -10.87 -2.22 -16.50
C GLU A 165 -10.91 -3.44 -15.59
N ASP A 166 -12.12 -3.95 -15.32
CA ASP A 166 -12.32 -5.25 -14.67
C ASP A 166 -11.69 -6.34 -15.54
N LYS A 167 -10.98 -7.27 -14.88
CA LYS A 167 -10.41 -8.45 -15.50
C LYS A 167 -10.77 -9.65 -14.64
N GLU A 168 -11.43 -10.61 -15.26
CA GLU A 168 -11.92 -11.82 -14.59
C GLU A 168 -10.84 -12.54 -13.77
N LEU A 169 -9.61 -12.65 -14.31
CA LEU A 169 -8.49 -13.26 -13.59
C LEU A 169 -8.14 -12.46 -12.32
N LEU A 170 -8.07 -11.13 -12.40
CA LEU A 170 -7.77 -10.30 -11.23
C LEU A 170 -8.89 -10.42 -10.20
N HIS A 171 -10.15 -10.28 -10.62
CA HIS A 171 -11.32 -10.41 -9.74
C HIS A 171 -11.31 -11.76 -9.01
N LYS A 172 -11.13 -12.87 -9.72
CA LYS A 172 -11.03 -14.22 -9.13
C LYS A 172 -9.86 -14.35 -8.16
N SER A 173 -8.72 -13.73 -8.48
CA SER A 173 -7.54 -13.76 -7.61
C SER A 173 -7.80 -13.01 -6.30
N ILE A 174 -8.43 -11.83 -6.37
CA ILE A 174 -8.81 -11.02 -5.21
C ILE A 174 -9.86 -11.75 -4.34
N GLN A 175 -10.88 -12.35 -4.96
CA GLN A 175 -11.84 -13.20 -4.26
C GLN A 175 -11.14 -14.38 -3.57
N LYS A 176 -10.15 -14.99 -4.23
CA LYS A 176 -9.37 -16.08 -3.63
C LYS A 176 -8.60 -15.61 -2.38
N ALA A 177 -7.96 -14.44 -2.43
CA ALA A 177 -7.26 -13.87 -1.28
C ALA A 177 -8.22 -13.60 -0.11
N THR A 178 -9.31 -12.87 -0.37
CA THR A 178 -10.29 -12.48 0.65
C THR A 178 -11.03 -13.68 1.24
N ASN A 179 -11.36 -14.70 0.44
CA ASN A 179 -11.94 -15.96 0.93
C ASN A 179 -10.98 -16.78 1.80
N ASN A 180 -9.66 -16.57 1.69
CA ASN A 180 -8.66 -17.14 2.59
C ASN A 180 -8.35 -16.23 3.79
N GLY A 181 -9.18 -15.22 4.02
CA GLY A 181 -9.07 -14.33 5.19
C GLY A 181 -8.00 -13.24 5.05
N ILE A 182 -7.41 -13.06 3.88
CA ILE A 182 -6.42 -12.01 3.64
C ILE A 182 -7.13 -10.67 3.41
N ILE A 183 -6.71 -9.64 4.14
CA ILE A 183 -7.19 -8.27 3.94
C ILE A 183 -6.47 -7.69 2.72
N VAL A 184 -7.19 -7.17 1.75
CA VAL A 184 -6.60 -6.50 0.59
C VAL A 184 -6.86 -5.00 0.69
N VAL A 185 -5.80 -4.20 0.67
CA VAL A 185 -5.85 -2.74 0.67
C VAL A 185 -5.32 -2.25 -0.66
N ALA A 186 -6.09 -1.40 -1.35
CA ALA A 186 -5.70 -0.89 -2.66
C ALA A 186 -5.91 0.62 -2.79
N ALA A 187 -4.94 1.28 -3.43
CA ALA A 187 -5.04 2.69 -3.74
C ALA A 187 -6.07 2.93 -4.84
N VAL A 188 -6.85 4.00 -4.70
CA VAL A 188 -7.73 4.52 -5.75
C VAL A 188 -6.87 5.20 -6.81
N THR A 189 -7.24 5.13 -8.09
CA THR A 189 -6.49 5.85 -9.16
C THR A 189 -6.76 7.36 -9.12
N ASN A 190 -5.94 8.17 -9.78
CA ASN A 190 -6.25 9.58 -10.06
C ASN A 190 -6.85 9.67 -11.46
N SER A 191 -8.13 10.02 -11.57
CA SER A 191 -8.85 10.01 -12.85
C SER A 191 -9.64 11.29 -13.12
N TYR A 192 -9.37 12.38 -12.39
CA TYR A 192 -10.00 13.70 -12.59
C TYR A 192 -11.53 13.62 -12.53
N GLY A 193 -12.05 13.05 -11.44
CA GLY A 193 -13.49 12.79 -11.26
C GLY A 193 -14.01 11.54 -11.99
N GLY A 194 -13.13 10.76 -12.62
CA GLY A 194 -13.47 9.47 -13.22
C GLY A 194 -13.68 8.35 -12.19
N ALA A 195 -13.96 7.15 -12.71
CA ALA A 195 -14.23 5.97 -11.89
C ALA A 195 -12.98 5.41 -11.21
N VAL A 196 -13.19 4.80 -10.04
CA VAL A 196 -12.17 4.04 -9.32
C VAL A 196 -11.71 2.83 -10.15
N GLY A 197 -10.40 2.63 -10.26
CA GLY A 197 -9.81 1.49 -10.94
C GLY A 197 -9.84 0.20 -10.12
N TYR A 198 -9.34 -0.88 -10.70
CA TYR A 198 -9.24 -2.19 -10.06
C TYR A 198 -7.81 -2.44 -9.58
N PRO A 199 -7.61 -3.08 -8.41
CA PRO A 199 -8.59 -3.85 -7.65
C PRO A 199 -9.42 -3.06 -6.64
N ALA A 200 -9.17 -1.76 -6.43
CA ALA A 200 -9.87 -0.95 -5.43
C ALA A 200 -11.41 -1.02 -5.56
N SER A 201 -11.92 -1.07 -6.79
CA SER A 201 -13.36 -1.20 -7.08
C SER A 201 -14.00 -2.55 -6.74
N TYR A 202 -13.22 -3.62 -6.49
CA TYR A 202 -13.81 -4.92 -6.16
C TYR A 202 -14.41 -4.93 -4.75
N GLU A 203 -15.50 -5.66 -4.58
CA GLU A 203 -16.04 -5.99 -3.26
C GLU A 203 -15.01 -6.77 -2.44
N GLY A 204 -14.92 -6.48 -1.14
CA GLY A 204 -13.96 -7.10 -0.23
C GLY A 204 -12.55 -6.49 -0.26
N VAL A 205 -12.24 -5.59 -1.20
CA VAL A 205 -11.03 -4.77 -1.17
C VAL A 205 -11.30 -3.49 -0.40
N ILE A 206 -10.35 -3.05 0.42
CA ILE A 206 -10.40 -1.74 1.09
C ILE A 206 -9.80 -0.71 0.14
N SER A 207 -10.65 0.15 -0.43
CA SER A 207 -10.25 1.20 -1.37
C SER A 207 -9.89 2.49 -0.64
N VAL A 208 -8.70 3.03 -0.91
CA VAL A 208 -8.16 4.19 -0.19
C VAL A 208 -7.88 5.35 -1.14
N THR A 209 -8.46 6.51 -0.88
CA THR A 209 -8.13 7.77 -1.57
C THR A 209 -7.02 8.54 -0.83
N SER A 210 -6.33 9.44 -1.52
CA SER A 210 -5.33 10.31 -0.91
C SER A 210 -5.91 11.67 -0.51
N VAL A 211 -5.39 12.23 0.57
CA VAL A 211 -5.60 13.63 0.95
C VAL A 211 -4.28 14.34 1.27
N ASP A 212 -4.32 15.67 1.21
CA ASP A 212 -3.25 16.55 1.64
C ASP A 212 -3.28 16.87 3.15
N ARG A 213 -2.37 17.74 3.59
CA ARG A 213 -2.27 18.17 5.00
C ARG A 213 -3.51 18.91 5.52
N LYS A 214 -4.36 19.43 4.63
CA LYS A 214 -5.62 20.10 4.94
C LYS A 214 -6.81 19.15 4.86
N LEU A 215 -6.57 17.85 4.63
CA LEU A 215 -7.58 16.83 4.39
C LEU A 215 -8.38 17.04 3.10
N ASP A 216 -7.78 17.72 2.12
CA ASP A 216 -8.36 17.90 0.79
C ASP A 216 -7.87 16.77 -0.14
N SER A 217 -8.79 16.14 -0.88
CA SER A 217 -8.45 15.10 -1.87
C SER A 217 -7.96 15.69 -3.21
N GLY A 218 -8.15 16.99 -3.41
CA GLY A 218 -7.78 17.71 -4.62
C GLY A 218 -8.71 17.45 -5.81
N GLU A 219 -8.54 18.25 -6.87
CA GLU A 219 -9.41 18.22 -8.05
C GLU A 219 -9.24 16.98 -8.94
N THR A 220 -8.15 16.21 -8.74
CA THR A 220 -7.80 15.05 -9.57
C THR A 220 -8.30 13.72 -9.01
N ALA A 221 -8.90 13.75 -7.81
CA ALA A 221 -9.44 12.59 -7.12
C ALA A 221 -10.45 11.84 -8.00
N SER A 222 -10.41 10.51 -7.95
CA SER A 222 -11.50 9.70 -8.51
C SER A 222 -12.73 9.77 -7.63
N ILE A 223 -13.89 9.49 -8.21
CA ILE A 223 -15.17 9.42 -7.51
C ILE A 223 -15.74 8.01 -7.67
N GLY A 224 -16.29 7.44 -6.61
CA GLY A 224 -17.03 6.18 -6.66
C GLY A 224 -16.81 5.29 -5.45
N LYS A 225 -16.50 4.00 -5.67
CA LYS A 225 -16.29 3.04 -4.58
C LYS A 225 -14.98 3.38 -3.84
N ILE A 226 -15.12 4.17 -2.78
CA ILE A 226 -14.07 4.54 -1.84
C ILE A 226 -14.51 4.08 -0.45
N ASP A 227 -13.59 3.57 0.36
CA ASP A 227 -13.91 3.12 1.72
C ASP A 227 -13.33 4.05 2.76
N PHE A 228 -12.12 4.56 2.55
CA PHE A 228 -11.46 5.47 3.48
C PHE A 228 -10.54 6.44 2.72
N SER A 229 -10.14 7.50 3.41
CA SER A 229 -9.08 8.41 2.98
C SER A 229 -7.87 8.34 3.93
N ALA A 230 -6.69 8.59 3.38
CA ALA A 230 -5.44 8.63 4.13
C ALA A 230 -4.44 9.61 3.48
N PRO A 231 -3.33 9.95 4.16
CA PRO A 231 -2.32 10.85 3.60
C PRO A 231 -1.78 10.37 2.26
N GLY A 232 -1.62 11.26 1.29
CA GLY A 232 -0.96 10.91 0.02
C GLY A 232 -0.22 12.04 -0.69
N GLU A 233 -0.22 13.25 -0.15
CA GLU A 233 0.49 14.40 -0.72
C GLU A 233 1.64 14.88 0.19
N ASP A 234 2.76 15.26 -0.42
CA ASP A 234 3.98 15.75 0.25
C ASP A 234 4.44 14.86 1.42
N ILE A 235 4.55 13.56 1.14
CA ILE A 235 4.94 12.51 2.08
C ILE A 235 6.41 12.17 1.88
N ILE A 236 7.18 12.24 2.96
CA ILE A 236 8.57 11.74 2.97
C ILE A 236 8.54 10.21 3.08
N SER A 237 9.25 9.51 2.20
CA SER A 237 9.46 8.06 2.31
C SER A 237 10.85 7.62 1.86
N THR A 238 11.19 6.36 2.11
CA THR A 238 12.44 5.70 1.67
C THR A 238 12.47 5.54 0.15
N SER A 239 13.61 5.80 -0.47
CA SER A 239 13.88 5.66 -1.90
C SER A 239 15.11 4.78 -2.10
N LYS A 240 15.35 4.32 -3.34
CA LYS A 240 16.45 3.41 -3.67
C LYS A 240 17.81 3.98 -3.29
N ASN A 241 18.75 3.09 -2.99
CA ASN A 241 20.14 3.38 -2.64
C ASN A 241 20.28 4.11 -1.31
N GLY A 242 19.43 3.77 -0.33
CA GLY A 242 19.50 4.34 1.02
C GLY A 242 19.17 5.84 1.07
N LYS A 243 18.15 6.28 0.34
CA LYS A 243 17.78 7.70 0.24
C LYS A 243 16.37 7.95 0.76
N PHE A 244 16.02 9.22 0.93
CA PHE A 244 14.67 9.66 1.22
C PHE A 244 14.17 10.63 0.15
N GLU A 245 12.89 10.55 -0.19
CA GLU A 245 12.26 11.43 -1.17
C GLU A 245 10.86 11.85 -0.73
N TYR A 246 10.51 13.11 -1.02
CA TYR A 246 9.14 13.58 -0.92
C TYR A 246 8.36 13.14 -2.16
N VAL A 247 7.29 12.40 -1.93
CA VAL A 247 6.42 11.86 -2.96
C VAL A 247 4.99 12.31 -2.77
N SER A 248 4.22 12.25 -3.85
CA SER A 248 2.79 12.57 -3.87
C SER A 248 2.10 11.65 -4.85
N GLY A 249 0.89 11.20 -4.52
CA GLY A 249 0.09 10.32 -5.36
C GLY A 249 -0.85 9.44 -4.54
N THR A 250 -1.91 8.95 -5.18
CA THR A 250 -2.86 8.06 -4.50
C THR A 250 -2.26 6.74 -4.07
N SER A 251 -1.21 6.25 -4.75
CA SER A 251 -0.51 5.02 -4.37
C SER A 251 0.05 5.06 -2.94
N ILE A 252 0.30 6.28 -2.43
CA ILE A 252 0.86 6.57 -1.11
C ILE A 252 -0.13 6.34 0.03
N SER A 253 -1.44 6.41 -0.23
CA SER A 253 -2.47 6.33 0.81
C SER A 253 -2.75 4.91 1.30
N ALA A 254 -2.69 3.91 0.42
CA ALA A 254 -2.89 2.50 0.78
C ALA A 254 -1.92 1.99 1.87
N PRO A 255 -0.60 2.29 1.82
CA PRO A 255 0.36 1.94 2.86
C PRO A 255 -0.01 2.46 4.25
N TYR A 256 -0.55 3.68 4.35
CA TYR A 256 -0.99 4.24 5.62
C TYR A 256 -2.12 3.42 6.25
N VAL A 257 -3.11 3.05 5.46
CA VAL A 257 -4.24 2.21 5.91
C VAL A 257 -3.78 0.79 6.23
N THR A 258 -2.89 0.22 5.41
CA THR A 258 -2.25 -1.08 5.67
C THR A 258 -1.55 -1.09 7.04
N GLY A 259 -0.74 -0.06 7.33
CA GLY A 259 -0.06 0.06 8.61
C GLY A 259 -1.04 0.21 9.77
N LEU A 260 -2.07 1.05 9.65
CA LEU A 260 -3.08 1.22 10.70
C LEU A 260 -3.82 -0.09 10.98
N ILE A 261 -4.18 -0.85 9.95
CA ILE A 261 -4.80 -2.17 10.11
C ILE A 261 -3.89 -3.09 10.92
N ALA A 262 -2.58 -3.12 10.64
CA ALA A 262 -1.64 -3.93 11.42
C ALA A 262 -1.57 -3.50 12.89
N LEU A 263 -1.58 -2.19 13.19
CA LEU A 263 -1.65 -1.69 14.57
C LEU A 263 -2.93 -2.16 15.28
N LEU A 264 -4.08 -2.03 14.62
CA LEU A 264 -5.37 -2.42 15.19
C LEU A 264 -5.51 -3.94 15.35
N MET A 265 -4.97 -4.73 14.41
CA MET A 265 -4.91 -6.18 14.52
C MET A 265 -4.07 -6.61 15.72
N GLN A 266 -2.93 -5.98 15.95
CA GLN A 266 -2.12 -6.24 17.15
C GLN A 266 -2.87 -5.82 18.43
N GLN A 267 -3.48 -4.63 18.45
CA GLN A 267 -4.17 -4.10 19.64
C GLN A 267 -5.32 -5.01 20.10
N TYR A 268 -6.12 -5.49 19.16
CA TYR A 268 -7.39 -6.16 19.43
C TYR A 268 -7.37 -7.66 19.15
N HIS A 269 -6.27 -8.22 18.66
CA HIS A 269 -6.18 -9.62 18.20
C HIS A 269 -7.30 -9.96 17.20
N LEU A 270 -7.60 -9.01 16.29
CA LEU A 270 -8.77 -9.10 15.41
C LEU A 270 -8.57 -10.15 14.31
N PRO A 271 -9.57 -11.03 14.08
CA PRO A 271 -9.68 -11.72 12.81
C PRO A 271 -10.08 -10.74 11.70
N SER A 272 -9.69 -11.04 10.46
CA SER A 272 -9.88 -10.19 9.28
C SER A 272 -11.33 -9.81 8.98
N ASN A 273 -12.30 -10.66 9.36
CA ASN A 273 -13.72 -10.47 9.05
C ASN A 273 -14.39 -9.24 9.71
N ASN A 274 -13.76 -8.61 10.71
CA ASN A 274 -14.31 -7.44 11.39
C ASN A 274 -13.55 -6.14 11.10
N ILE A 275 -12.50 -6.16 10.27
CA ILE A 275 -11.60 -5.01 10.16
C ILE A 275 -12.29 -3.74 9.65
N VAL A 276 -13.14 -3.84 8.60
CA VAL A 276 -13.84 -2.66 8.06
C VAL A 276 -14.78 -2.05 9.10
N LYS A 277 -15.48 -2.89 9.88
CA LYS A 277 -16.35 -2.41 10.97
C LYS A 277 -15.54 -1.70 12.06
N THR A 278 -14.36 -2.21 12.38
CA THR A 278 -13.44 -1.56 13.32
C THR A 278 -12.95 -0.23 12.76
N LEU A 279 -12.46 -0.20 11.51
CA LEU A 279 -11.92 1.00 10.86
C LEU A 279 -12.93 2.16 10.82
N LYS A 280 -14.22 1.90 10.64
CA LYS A 280 -15.25 2.95 10.69
C LYS A 280 -15.28 3.74 12.00
N LYS A 281 -14.94 3.11 13.13
CA LYS A 281 -14.85 3.81 14.43
C LYS A 281 -13.67 4.77 14.51
N TYR A 282 -12.70 4.59 13.62
CA TYR A 282 -11.46 5.33 13.55
C TYR A 282 -11.43 6.32 12.38
N ALA A 283 -12.56 6.49 11.67
CA ALA A 283 -12.67 7.37 10.52
C ALA A 283 -13.26 8.72 10.95
N GLU A 284 -12.54 9.81 10.68
CA GLU A 284 -12.99 11.20 10.79
C GLU A 284 -13.79 11.52 9.55
N ASP A 285 -15.11 11.68 9.70
CA ASP A 285 -16.02 11.98 8.60
C ASP A 285 -15.62 13.29 7.90
N LEU A 286 -15.56 13.26 6.56
CA LEU A 286 -15.13 14.38 5.73
C LEU A 286 -16.13 14.57 4.58
N GLY A 287 -16.30 15.82 4.15
CA GLY A 287 -17.22 16.12 3.06
C GLY A 287 -18.67 16.11 3.52
N VAL A 288 -19.48 15.21 2.95
CA VAL A 288 -20.92 15.10 3.24
C VAL A 288 -21.12 14.08 4.35
N ASP A 289 -21.92 14.42 5.37
CA ASP A 289 -22.22 13.54 6.50
C ASP A 289 -22.51 12.08 6.09
N GLY A 290 -21.73 11.15 6.65
CA GLY A 290 -21.81 9.72 6.38
C GLY A 290 -20.87 9.27 5.27
N LYS A 291 -21.13 8.08 4.70
CA LYS A 291 -20.28 7.56 3.64
C LYS A 291 -20.50 8.36 2.35
N ASP A 292 -19.43 8.93 1.79
CA ASP A 292 -19.45 9.64 0.51
C ASP A 292 -18.51 9.00 -0.55
N ASP A 293 -18.64 9.45 -1.80
CA ASP A 293 -17.93 8.89 -2.94
C ASP A 293 -16.54 9.52 -3.18
N ILE A 294 -16.10 10.46 -2.33
CA ILE A 294 -14.79 11.13 -2.38
C ILE A 294 -13.91 10.65 -1.23
N TYR A 295 -14.39 10.70 0.01
CA TYR A 295 -13.62 10.36 1.21
C TYR A 295 -13.99 8.99 1.82
N GLY A 296 -15.05 8.34 1.33
CA GLY A 296 -15.51 7.07 1.85
C GLY A 296 -16.16 7.26 3.22
N TRP A 297 -15.75 6.48 4.23
CA TRP A 297 -16.16 6.70 5.62
C TRP A 297 -15.39 7.83 6.30
N GLY A 298 -14.45 8.47 5.60
CA GLY A 298 -13.63 9.56 6.12
C GLY A 298 -12.16 9.20 6.29
N PHE A 299 -11.42 10.10 6.94
CA PHE A 299 -9.99 10.03 7.15
C PHE A 299 -9.64 9.12 8.33
N LEU A 300 -8.82 8.10 8.09
CA LEU A 300 -8.47 7.15 9.14
C LEU A 300 -7.45 7.71 10.13
N THR A 301 -7.72 7.55 11.43
CA THR A 301 -6.85 7.94 12.55
C THR A 301 -6.72 6.80 13.56
N THR A 302 -5.97 6.98 14.64
CA THR A 302 -5.89 6.04 15.78
C THR A 302 -6.80 6.44 16.94
N THR A 303 -7.55 7.53 16.81
CA THR A 303 -8.51 8.00 17.83
C THR A 303 -9.91 7.53 17.44
N GLU A 304 -10.63 6.91 18.38
CA GLU A 304 -12.01 6.53 18.12
C GLU A 304 -12.87 7.79 18.05
N ASN A 305 -13.55 7.99 16.92
CA ASN A 305 -14.59 8.99 16.81
C ASN A 305 -15.84 8.43 17.46
N GLY A 306 -16.35 9.16 18.47
CA GLY A 306 -17.59 8.82 19.14
C GLY A 306 -18.70 8.72 18.11
N GLY A 307 -19.27 7.52 17.96
CA GLY A 307 -20.33 7.22 17.00
C GLY A 307 -21.67 7.83 17.35
#